data_AF-A0A345EG40-F1
#
_entry.id   AF-A0A345EG40-F1
#
_cell.length_a   1.000
_cell.length_b   1.000
_cell.length_c   1.000
_cell.angle_alpha   90.00
_cell.angle_beta   90.00
_cell.angle_gamma   90.00
#
_symmetry.space_group_name_H-M   'P 1'
#
loop_
_entity.id
_entity.type
_entity.pdbx_description
1 polymer ?
#
loop_
_entity_poly.entity_id
_entity_poly.type
_entity_poly.pdbx_seq_one_letter_code
_entity_poly.pdbx_strand_id
1 'polypeptide(L)'
;MTSRPVRTLVALVVVVGSLVGAGVAPAAATVTDPATVEWTTLPTHEGGSTGTPGDEAIIHQRGIVSRNPEPGNVTLTFEYEVASSITGLRVAVPVVGLDGIDVAGMDGFERTERGYFLWDGETERPTISMTMAVSDSISEGVRGVERDDWALVSEPQTRVQVRTDAQPLQTSSFTVADGEEGYARSHLAYLGPHERRNVTVADERATFVLGDEDADPTRAIEFLRTANEHFDFGIRRDAVTVFVLPLTAAETENIEAATIDSAFWIGASGIELDETGAVFAHEYVHTRLETIGRGDATWVTEASAEYYGRLFALNDGVGTYDSFLEGLRASQYAPDRRVVVLTDAETWRGTQAHYDKGAHVLAALDAEIRRRTDGEHTLRDVFTGRTESFENYRAFRTAVIEVTGDESLGAWLDRYATTDALPPLPEDPRYYVAEPSLDPDGDGMASGAELDADRHPFVEGAASERLDERRTATGTPTDADGETSTDAGGETTPEPTGTEGQAPGFGVVAVLAALAVLAVGVRRKK
;
A
#
# COMPACT_ATOMS: atom_id res chain seq x y z
N MET A 1 -47.84 7.07 -48.50
CA MET A 1 -48.03 6.35 -49.77
C MET A 1 -46.67 6.29 -50.47
N THR A 2 -45.99 5.13 -50.38
CA THR A 2 -45.67 4.22 -51.52
C THR A 2 -44.64 4.82 -52.47
N SER A 3 -43.47 4.25 -52.79
CA SER A 3 -42.99 2.85 -52.95
C SER A 3 -41.45 2.91 -53.13
N ARG A 4 -40.56 2.16 -52.46
CA ARG A 4 -40.21 0.72 -52.51
C ARG A 4 -39.61 0.24 -53.88
N PRO A 5 -38.84 -0.87 -53.96
CA PRO A 5 -37.36 -1.00 -53.82
C PRO A 5 -36.70 -1.85 -54.95
N VAL A 6 -35.36 -1.98 -55.00
CA VAL A 6 -34.61 -3.02 -55.77
C VAL A 6 -33.27 -3.30 -55.02
N ARG A 7 -33.05 -4.46 -54.36
CA ARG A 7 -32.53 -5.78 -54.83
C ARG A 7 -31.12 -5.69 -55.48
N THR A 8 -30.13 -6.57 -55.36
CA THR A 8 -29.81 -7.84 -54.67
C THR A 8 -28.43 -8.24 -55.23
N LEU A 9 -27.47 -8.78 -54.46
CA LEU A 9 -26.79 -10.04 -54.85
C LEU A 9 -25.88 -10.62 -53.74
N VAL A 10 -26.02 -11.93 -53.60
CA VAL A 10 -25.22 -12.89 -52.84
C VAL A 10 -24.04 -13.35 -53.69
N ALA A 11 -22.90 -13.69 -53.08
CA ALA A 11 -21.95 -14.64 -53.66
C ALA A 11 -21.21 -15.44 -52.56
N LEU A 12 -21.60 -16.70 -52.43
CA LEU A 12 -20.84 -17.79 -51.82
C LEU A 12 -20.16 -18.55 -52.96
N VAL A 13 -18.85 -18.79 -52.90
CA VAL A 13 -18.16 -19.76 -53.76
C VAL A 13 -17.17 -20.59 -52.93
N VAL A 14 -17.36 -21.91 -53.03
CA VAL A 14 -16.51 -23.03 -52.60
C VAL A 14 -15.68 -23.50 -53.81
N VAL A 15 -14.53 -24.17 -53.58
CA VAL A 15 -13.84 -25.25 -54.38
C VAL A 15 -12.30 -25.14 -54.14
N VAL A 16 -11.60 -26.06 -53.45
CA VAL A 16 -11.16 -27.47 -53.69
C VAL A 16 -9.76 -27.59 -54.35
N GLY A 17 -8.91 -28.48 -53.78
CA GLY A 17 -7.87 -29.30 -54.46
C GLY A 17 -6.44 -28.74 -54.49
N SER A 18 -5.45 -29.24 -53.73
CA SER A 18 -4.65 -30.49 -53.86
C SER A 18 -3.37 -30.38 -54.72
N LEU A 19 -2.20 -30.74 -54.15
CA LEU A 19 -0.99 -31.44 -54.70
C LEU A 19 0.27 -31.01 -53.90
N VAL A 20 0.78 -31.80 -52.94
CA VAL A 20 1.77 -32.92 -53.03
C VAL A 20 3.17 -32.52 -53.53
N GLY A 21 4.14 -32.58 -52.61
CA GLY A 21 5.43 -33.27 -52.82
C GLY A 21 6.67 -32.43 -53.11
N ALA A 22 7.56 -32.28 -52.12
CA ALA A 22 8.95 -32.76 -52.14
C ALA A 22 9.72 -32.22 -50.92
N GLY A 23 10.24 -33.13 -50.10
CA GLY A 23 11.08 -32.78 -48.97
C GLY A 23 12.47 -32.35 -49.42
N VAL A 24 13.02 -31.38 -48.69
CA VAL A 24 14.44 -31.34 -48.34
C VAL A 24 14.51 -30.75 -46.93
N ALA A 25 14.89 -31.57 -45.96
CA ALA A 25 15.27 -31.08 -44.64
C ALA A 25 16.72 -30.58 -44.70
N PRO A 26 17.03 -29.39 -44.17
CA PRO A 26 18.28 -29.15 -43.49
C PRO A 26 18.08 -29.37 -41.98
N ALA A 27 19.14 -29.90 -41.38
CA ALA A 27 19.22 -30.33 -40.00
C ALA A 27 19.10 -29.18 -38.99
N ALA A 28 18.76 -29.58 -37.77
CA ALA A 28 18.54 -28.81 -36.56
C ALA A 28 19.64 -27.79 -36.21
N ALA A 29 19.19 -26.69 -35.62
CA ALA A 29 19.68 -26.24 -34.32
C ALA A 29 18.45 -25.99 -33.43
N THR A 30 17.77 -27.06 -33.04
CA THR A 30 16.93 -27.04 -31.84
C THR A 30 17.91 -26.87 -30.69
N VAL A 31 17.95 -25.69 -30.08
CA VAL A 31 18.38 -25.59 -28.69
C VAL A 31 17.34 -26.40 -27.92
N THR A 32 17.70 -27.63 -27.61
CA THR A 32 17.01 -28.44 -26.61
C THR A 32 17.09 -27.68 -25.30
N ASP A 33 16.01 -27.00 -24.91
CA ASP A 33 15.71 -26.82 -23.50
C ASP A 33 15.45 -28.23 -22.96
N PRO A 34 16.32 -28.79 -22.08
CA PRO A 34 16.09 -30.11 -21.52
C PRO A 34 14.84 -30.05 -20.63
N ALA A 35 13.69 -30.37 -21.21
CA ALA A 35 12.45 -30.57 -20.49
C ALA A 35 12.50 -31.92 -19.75
N THR A 36 12.98 -31.91 -18.50
CA THR A 36 12.60 -32.92 -17.48
C THR A 36 12.65 -32.43 -16.02
N VAL A 37 13.02 -31.18 -15.72
CA VAL A 37 12.92 -30.63 -14.34
C VAL A 37 12.10 -29.34 -14.38
N GLU A 38 11.01 -29.34 -13.61
CA GLU A 38 10.08 -28.22 -13.48
C GLU A 38 10.78 -27.03 -12.78
N TRP A 39 10.44 -25.80 -13.19
CA TRP A 39 10.94 -24.60 -12.54
C TRP A 39 10.10 -24.32 -11.30
N THR A 40 10.74 -24.24 -10.14
CA THR A 40 10.08 -23.77 -8.91
C THR A 40 10.14 -22.25 -8.89
N THR A 41 8.97 -21.60 -8.82
CA THR A 41 8.90 -20.15 -8.62
C THR A 41 8.99 -19.88 -7.13
N LEU A 42 9.93 -19.03 -6.74
CA LEU A 42 10.08 -18.63 -5.35
C LEU A 42 9.12 -17.49 -5.02
N PRO A 43 8.50 -17.50 -3.83
CA PRO A 43 7.75 -16.34 -3.38
C PRO A 43 8.70 -15.15 -3.28
N THR A 44 8.28 -14.02 -3.84
CA THR A 44 8.81 -12.72 -3.49
C THR A 44 8.45 -12.49 -2.02
N HIS A 45 9.44 -12.63 -1.14
CA HIS A 45 9.40 -12.28 0.29
C HIS A 45 8.70 -13.29 1.21
N GLU A 46 9.50 -14.16 1.83
CA GLU A 46 9.17 -14.75 3.14
C GLU A 46 10.37 -14.59 4.08
N GLY A 47 10.14 -13.88 5.18
CA GLY A 47 10.94 -14.06 6.38
C GLY A 47 10.54 -15.36 7.07
N GLY A 48 11.42 -16.36 7.01
CA GLY A 48 11.44 -17.50 7.94
C GLY A 48 10.23 -18.43 7.91
N SER A 49 10.04 -19.21 6.84
CA SER A 49 9.25 -20.44 6.92
C SER A 49 10.08 -21.56 7.55
N THR A 50 9.58 -22.17 8.64
CA THR A 50 10.20 -23.35 9.25
C THR A 50 9.79 -24.59 8.46
N GLY A 51 10.52 -24.85 7.38
CA GLY A 51 10.46 -26.10 6.63
C GLY A 51 10.90 -27.29 7.48
N THR A 52 10.32 -28.47 7.21
CA THR A 52 10.80 -29.74 7.75
C THR A 52 12.27 -29.94 7.32
N PRO A 53 13.19 -30.41 8.18
CA PRO A 53 14.60 -30.54 7.82
C PRO A 53 14.80 -31.54 6.66
N GLY A 54 14.91 -30.98 5.46
CA GLY A 54 15.58 -31.54 4.30
C GLY A 54 16.71 -30.60 3.90
N ASP A 55 17.57 -31.01 2.96
CA ASP A 55 18.62 -30.11 2.43
C ASP A 55 17.94 -28.89 1.78
N GLU A 56 18.17 -27.69 2.32
CA GLU A 56 17.68 -26.42 1.79
C GLU A 56 18.64 -25.88 0.73
N ALA A 57 18.10 -25.32 -0.35
CA ALA A 57 18.84 -24.61 -1.39
C ALA A 57 18.58 -23.11 -1.27
N ILE A 58 19.49 -22.40 -0.60
CA ILE A 58 19.32 -20.96 -0.35
C ILE A 58 19.89 -20.14 -1.51
N ILE A 59 19.12 -19.14 -1.93
CA ILE A 59 19.57 -18.08 -2.84
C ILE A 59 19.55 -16.78 -2.07
N HIS A 60 20.67 -16.08 -2.06
CA HIS A 60 20.74 -14.74 -1.51
C HIS A 60 20.75 -13.74 -2.67
N GLN A 61 19.68 -12.96 -2.80
CA GLN A 61 19.67 -11.78 -3.69
C GLN A 61 20.16 -10.57 -2.92
N ARG A 62 21.11 -9.85 -3.48
CA ARG A 62 21.59 -8.56 -2.96
C ARG A 62 21.37 -7.48 -4.02
N GLY A 63 20.46 -6.56 -3.74
CA GLY A 63 20.32 -5.32 -4.49
C GLY A 63 21.36 -4.31 -4.02
N ILE A 64 22.02 -3.65 -4.95
CA ILE A 64 23.06 -2.65 -4.71
C ILE A 64 22.69 -1.41 -5.51
N VAL A 65 22.56 -0.27 -4.85
CA VAL A 65 22.21 1.00 -5.51
C VAL A 65 23.32 2.04 -5.38
N SER A 66 23.53 2.82 -6.44
CA SER A 66 24.44 3.97 -6.45
C SER A 66 23.86 5.12 -7.27
N ARG A 67 24.29 6.35 -6.97
CA ARG A 67 24.00 7.49 -7.83
C ARG A 67 24.86 7.43 -9.09
N ASN A 68 24.38 8.05 -10.16
CA ASN A 68 25.19 8.24 -11.36
C ASN A 68 25.86 9.63 -11.33
N PRO A 69 27.03 9.80 -11.98
CA PRO A 69 27.67 11.11 -12.06
C PRO A 69 26.83 12.18 -12.79
N GLU A 70 25.99 11.74 -13.74
CA GLU A 70 25.01 12.60 -14.41
C GLU A 70 23.64 12.37 -13.74
N PRO A 71 22.93 13.44 -13.34
CA PRO A 71 21.65 13.34 -12.64
C PRO A 71 20.54 12.80 -13.55
N GLY A 72 19.46 12.35 -12.92
CA GLY A 72 18.25 11.83 -13.55
C GLY A 72 18.23 10.31 -13.67
N ASN A 73 19.28 9.62 -13.22
CA ASN A 73 19.32 8.17 -13.20
C ASN A 73 20.14 7.63 -12.02
N VAL A 74 19.73 6.48 -11.52
CA VAL A 74 20.51 5.66 -10.57
C VAL A 74 20.87 4.32 -11.18
N THR A 75 21.92 3.70 -10.66
CA THR A 75 22.30 2.33 -11.04
C THR A 75 21.86 1.36 -9.96
N LEU A 76 21.11 0.33 -10.35
CA LEU A 76 20.68 -0.79 -9.51
C LEU A 76 21.32 -2.07 -10.01
N THR A 77 22.08 -2.76 -9.16
CA THR A 77 22.69 -4.05 -9.47
C THR A 77 22.12 -5.14 -8.57
N PHE A 78 21.54 -6.15 -9.19
CA PHE A 78 21.10 -7.37 -8.52
C PHE A 78 22.21 -8.42 -8.61
N GLU A 79 22.79 -8.78 -7.49
CA GLU A 79 23.77 -9.85 -7.33
C GLU A 79 23.10 -11.06 -6.69
N TYR A 80 23.44 -12.27 -7.13
CA TYR A 80 22.88 -13.51 -6.60
C TYR A 80 23.99 -14.39 -6.05
N GLU A 81 23.83 -14.93 -4.85
CA GLU A 81 24.64 -16.03 -4.34
C GLU A 81 23.82 -17.31 -4.47
N VAL A 82 24.31 -18.25 -5.29
CA VAL A 82 23.55 -19.42 -5.73
C VAL A 82 24.10 -20.66 -5.01
N ALA A 83 23.27 -21.35 -4.22
CA ALA A 83 23.66 -22.60 -3.60
C ALA A 83 24.08 -23.66 -4.64
N SER A 84 25.07 -24.47 -4.30
CA SER A 84 25.62 -25.51 -5.20
C SER A 84 24.61 -26.62 -5.57
N SER A 85 23.52 -26.76 -4.81
CA SER A 85 22.39 -27.65 -5.11
C SER A 85 21.44 -27.10 -6.18
N ILE A 86 21.62 -25.86 -6.62
CA ILE A 86 20.83 -25.22 -7.67
C ILE A 86 21.53 -25.44 -9.01
N THR A 87 20.83 -26.11 -9.92
CA THR A 87 21.35 -26.44 -11.27
C THR A 87 20.84 -25.49 -12.34
N GLY A 88 20.02 -24.50 -11.98
CA GLY A 88 19.52 -23.50 -12.89
C GLY A 88 18.82 -22.37 -12.14
N LEU A 89 19.10 -21.15 -12.57
CA LEU A 89 18.53 -19.92 -12.03
C LEU A 89 18.00 -19.08 -13.19
N ARG A 90 16.78 -18.56 -13.04
CA ARG A 90 16.16 -17.68 -14.00
C ARG A 90 15.50 -16.52 -13.27
N VAL A 91 15.81 -15.31 -13.70
CA VAL A 91 15.34 -14.07 -13.09
C VAL A 91 14.50 -13.30 -14.11
N ALA A 92 13.40 -12.70 -13.67
CA ALA A 92 12.72 -11.65 -14.40
C ALA A 92 12.66 -10.39 -13.55
N VAL A 93 12.89 -9.24 -14.18
CA VAL A 93 12.69 -7.94 -13.57
C VAL A 93 11.57 -7.27 -14.37
N PRO A 94 10.30 -7.36 -13.93
CA PRO A 94 9.13 -6.99 -14.74
C PRO A 94 9.13 -5.54 -15.22
N VAL A 95 9.93 -4.70 -14.55
CA VAL A 95 10.04 -3.27 -14.84
C VAL A 95 11.04 -2.95 -15.96
N VAL A 96 11.87 -3.92 -16.37
CA VAL A 96 12.82 -3.74 -17.48
C VAL A 96 12.06 -3.50 -18.78
N GLY A 97 12.44 -2.45 -19.51
CA GLY A 97 11.80 -2.09 -20.78
C GLY A 97 10.56 -1.23 -20.64
N LEU A 98 10.19 -0.84 -19.42
CA LEU A 98 9.40 0.37 -19.21
C LEU A 98 10.27 1.60 -19.52
N ASP A 99 9.64 2.71 -19.90
CA ASP A 99 10.35 3.93 -20.22
C ASP A 99 11.27 4.37 -19.07
N GLY A 100 12.51 4.71 -19.39
CA GLY A 100 13.54 5.11 -18.42
C GLY A 100 14.21 3.96 -17.67
N ILE A 101 13.99 2.69 -18.04
CA ILE A 101 14.64 1.54 -17.38
C ILE A 101 15.29 0.60 -18.37
N ASP A 102 16.61 0.59 -18.33
CA ASP A 102 17.46 -0.15 -19.26
C ASP A 102 18.42 -1.08 -18.52
N VAL A 103 18.77 -2.20 -19.17
CA VAL A 103 19.83 -3.07 -18.69
C VAL A 103 21.17 -2.43 -19.06
N ALA A 104 21.96 -2.08 -18.04
CA ALA A 104 23.29 -1.50 -18.20
C ALA A 104 24.37 -2.56 -18.40
N GLY A 105 24.22 -3.72 -17.77
CA GLY A 105 25.18 -4.81 -17.84
C GLY A 105 24.65 -6.10 -17.22
N MET A 106 25.32 -7.21 -17.53
CA MET A 106 25.04 -8.50 -16.91
C MET A 106 26.32 -9.34 -16.89
N ASP A 107 26.52 -10.11 -15.83
CA ASP A 107 27.60 -11.08 -15.69
C ASP A 107 27.01 -12.42 -15.23
N GLY A 108 27.46 -13.52 -15.84
CA GLY A 108 26.90 -14.85 -15.60
C GLY A 108 25.43 -15.05 -16.01
N PHE A 109 24.82 -14.09 -16.72
CA PHE A 109 23.45 -14.17 -17.22
C PHE A 109 23.38 -13.95 -18.73
N GLU A 110 22.47 -14.66 -19.39
CA GLU A 110 22.04 -14.41 -20.75
C GLU A 110 20.57 -13.96 -20.80
N ARG A 111 20.29 -12.87 -21.49
CA ARG A 111 18.92 -12.38 -21.68
C ARG A 111 18.21 -13.15 -22.79
N THR A 112 17.13 -13.83 -22.43
CA THR A 112 16.25 -14.57 -23.33
C THR A 112 15.30 -13.64 -24.11
N GLU A 113 14.77 -14.12 -25.25
CA GLU A 113 13.75 -13.41 -26.04
C GLU A 113 12.48 -13.10 -25.24
N ARG A 114 12.18 -13.89 -24.18
CA ARG A 114 11.02 -13.70 -23.31
C ARG A 114 11.28 -12.71 -22.17
N GLY A 115 12.43 -12.03 -22.15
CA GLY A 115 12.76 -11.00 -21.17
C GLY A 115 13.32 -11.52 -19.83
N TYR A 116 13.66 -12.80 -19.74
CA TYR A 116 14.28 -13.38 -18.55
C TYR A 116 15.80 -13.41 -18.68
N PHE A 117 16.49 -13.33 -17.56
CA PHE A 117 17.93 -13.53 -17.41
C PHE A 117 18.16 -14.96 -16.95
N LEU A 118 18.84 -15.76 -17.78
CA LEU A 118 19.14 -17.16 -17.51
C LEU A 118 20.61 -17.29 -17.07
N TRP A 119 20.83 -17.87 -15.89
CA TRP A 119 22.16 -18.09 -15.36
C TRP A 119 22.90 -19.14 -16.19
N ASP A 120 24.20 -18.93 -16.41
CA ASP A 120 25.07 -19.80 -17.20
C ASP A 120 25.39 -21.15 -16.52
N GLY A 121 25.19 -21.24 -15.20
CA GLY A 121 25.48 -22.44 -14.41
C GLY A 121 26.91 -22.52 -13.87
N GLU A 122 27.77 -21.55 -14.17
CA GLU A 122 29.20 -21.56 -13.84
C GLU A 122 29.61 -20.34 -13.01
N THR A 123 29.00 -19.17 -13.24
CA THR A 123 29.35 -17.95 -12.53
C THR A 123 28.88 -18.01 -11.08
N GLU A 124 29.79 -17.92 -10.12
CA GLU A 124 29.48 -18.08 -8.68
C GLU A 124 28.56 -16.98 -8.13
N ARG A 125 28.72 -15.75 -8.61
CA ARG A 125 27.97 -14.56 -8.17
C ARG A 125 27.46 -13.76 -9.38
N PRO A 126 26.47 -14.26 -10.12
CA PRO A 126 26.01 -13.62 -11.34
C PRO A 126 25.27 -12.31 -11.01
N THR A 127 25.35 -11.33 -11.92
CA THR A 127 24.82 -9.98 -11.70
C THR A 127 23.98 -9.46 -12.87
N ILE A 128 23.00 -8.63 -12.55
CA ILE A 128 22.21 -7.85 -13.52
C ILE A 128 22.25 -6.39 -13.06
N SER A 129 22.89 -5.53 -13.84
CA SER A 129 22.94 -4.08 -13.60
C SER A 129 21.95 -3.35 -14.51
N MET A 130 21.23 -2.41 -13.93
CA MET A 130 20.17 -1.65 -14.57
C MET A 130 20.34 -0.17 -14.28
N THR A 131 20.07 0.65 -15.27
CA THR A 131 19.89 2.10 -15.10
C THR A 131 18.40 2.36 -14.94
N MET A 132 18.03 3.14 -13.92
CA MET A 132 16.65 3.52 -13.65
C MET A 132 16.54 5.03 -13.55
N ALA A 133 15.67 5.60 -14.38
CA ALA A 133 15.34 7.01 -14.35
C ALA A 133 14.67 7.37 -13.02
N VAL A 134 15.07 8.51 -12.48
CA VAL A 134 14.53 9.12 -11.27
C VAL A 134 14.04 10.53 -11.61
N SER A 135 13.01 10.98 -10.90
CA SER A 135 12.41 12.31 -11.14
C SER A 135 12.95 13.33 -10.14
N ASP A 136 12.80 14.62 -10.46
CA ASP A 136 12.94 15.72 -9.51
C ASP A 136 11.63 15.98 -8.72
N SER A 137 10.59 15.19 -8.89
CA SER A 137 9.37 15.27 -8.08
C SER A 137 9.02 13.91 -7.48
N ILE A 138 8.68 13.91 -6.18
CA ILE A 138 8.16 12.71 -5.50
C ILE A 138 6.80 12.28 -6.10
N SER A 139 6.03 13.24 -6.62
CA SER A 139 4.73 13.03 -7.25
C SER A 139 4.79 12.71 -8.74
N GLU A 140 5.97 12.69 -9.35
CA GLU A 140 6.18 12.24 -10.74
C GLU A 140 7.11 11.02 -10.80
N GLY A 141 7.84 10.75 -9.71
CA GLY A 141 8.78 9.66 -9.56
C GLY A 141 8.11 8.31 -9.46
N VAL A 142 8.00 7.60 -10.60
CA VAL A 142 7.43 6.25 -10.62
C VAL A 142 8.25 5.26 -9.77
N ARG A 143 9.57 5.50 -9.57
CA ARG A 143 10.47 4.61 -8.79
C ARG A 143 11.59 5.26 -7.94
N GLY A 144 11.70 6.58 -7.95
CA GLY A 144 12.63 7.31 -7.08
C GLY A 144 12.65 8.80 -7.36
N VAL A 145 13.19 9.56 -6.42
CA VAL A 145 13.41 11.00 -6.51
C VAL A 145 14.89 11.30 -6.36
N GLU A 146 15.40 12.27 -7.12
CA GLU A 146 16.77 12.77 -7.01
C GLU A 146 16.77 14.31 -6.87
N ARG A 147 17.73 14.78 -6.08
CA ARG A 147 18.12 16.17 -5.88
C ARG A 147 19.63 16.27 -6.08
N ASP A 148 20.15 17.50 -6.04
CA ASP A 148 21.58 17.76 -6.22
C ASP A 148 22.43 16.87 -5.30
N ASP A 149 22.11 16.84 -4.00
CA ASP A 149 22.96 16.19 -2.98
C ASP A 149 22.42 14.85 -2.47
N TRP A 150 21.18 14.46 -2.83
CA TRP A 150 20.58 13.22 -2.34
C TRP A 150 19.60 12.57 -3.33
N ALA A 151 19.29 11.30 -3.11
CA ALA A 151 18.23 10.58 -3.82
C ALA A 151 17.54 9.57 -2.90
N LEU A 152 16.23 9.36 -3.11
CA LEU A 152 15.51 8.22 -2.53
C LEU A 152 15.10 7.27 -3.65
N VAL A 153 15.42 5.99 -3.49
CA VAL A 153 15.20 4.96 -4.51
C VAL A 153 14.46 3.78 -3.90
N SER A 154 13.48 3.24 -4.63
CA SER A 154 12.89 1.94 -4.32
C SER A 154 13.45 0.84 -5.22
N GLU A 155 13.86 -0.27 -4.62
CA GLU A 155 14.31 -1.46 -5.33
C GLU A 155 13.12 -2.12 -6.06
N PRO A 156 13.19 -2.31 -7.39
CA PRO A 156 12.10 -2.96 -8.10
C PRO A 156 12.05 -4.45 -7.78
N GLN A 157 10.83 -5.00 -7.71
CA GLN A 157 10.62 -6.42 -7.49
C GLN A 157 11.24 -7.28 -8.60
N THR A 158 11.91 -8.35 -8.20
CA THR A 158 12.42 -9.40 -9.09
C THR A 158 11.58 -10.67 -8.92
N ARG A 159 11.48 -11.49 -9.96
CA ARG A 159 10.87 -12.82 -9.90
C ARG A 159 11.95 -13.86 -10.13
N VAL A 160 12.16 -14.72 -9.15
CA VAL A 160 13.20 -15.75 -9.17
C VAL A 160 12.57 -17.13 -9.37
N GLN A 161 13.14 -17.89 -10.31
CA GLN A 161 12.80 -19.27 -10.56
C GLN A 161 14.06 -20.13 -10.51
N VAL A 162 13.97 -21.30 -9.90
CA VAL A 162 15.11 -22.23 -9.80
C VAL A 162 14.78 -23.66 -10.19
N ARG A 163 15.83 -24.38 -10.56
CA ARG A 163 15.86 -25.83 -10.71
C ARG A 163 16.75 -26.41 -9.62
N THR A 164 16.15 -27.21 -8.74
CA THR A 164 16.85 -27.95 -7.67
C THR A 164 15.97 -29.11 -7.20
N ASP A 165 16.59 -30.15 -6.64
CA ASP A 165 15.91 -31.26 -5.95
C ASP A 165 15.74 -30.97 -4.44
N ALA A 166 16.39 -29.92 -3.93
CA ALA A 166 16.29 -29.43 -2.56
C ALA A 166 15.11 -28.48 -2.38
N GLN A 167 14.72 -28.20 -1.13
CA GLN A 167 13.69 -27.19 -0.86
C GLN A 167 14.31 -25.79 -1.08
N PRO A 168 13.85 -25.01 -2.07
CA PRO A 168 14.50 -23.75 -2.37
C PRO A 168 13.97 -22.63 -1.47
N LEU A 169 14.86 -21.78 -0.98
CA LEU A 169 14.55 -20.59 -0.18
C LEU A 169 15.22 -19.37 -0.78
N GLN A 170 14.49 -18.27 -0.93
CA GLN A 170 15.07 -16.99 -1.30
C GLN A 170 15.17 -16.09 -0.07
N THR A 171 16.31 -15.42 0.06
CA THR A 171 16.46 -14.28 0.95
C THR A 171 16.93 -13.08 0.15
N SER A 172 16.61 -11.88 0.62
CA SER A 172 17.00 -10.64 -0.05
C SER A 172 17.63 -9.64 0.92
N SER A 173 18.55 -8.84 0.40
CA SER A 173 19.13 -7.69 1.09
C SER A 173 19.26 -6.53 0.11
N PHE A 174 19.18 -5.31 0.63
CA PHE A 174 19.36 -4.09 -0.16
C PHE A 174 20.42 -3.21 0.51
N THR A 175 21.41 -2.78 -0.26
CA THR A 175 22.54 -1.97 0.22
C THR A 175 22.86 -0.83 -0.74
N VAL A 176 23.52 0.19 -0.22
CA VAL A 176 24.22 1.19 -1.03
C VAL A 176 25.54 0.62 -1.53
N ALA A 177 26.05 1.11 -2.66
CA ALA A 177 27.33 0.69 -3.22
C ALA A 177 28.52 1.09 -2.32
N ASP A 178 29.63 0.37 -2.44
CA ASP A 178 30.84 0.64 -1.66
C ASP A 178 31.40 2.04 -1.98
N GLY A 179 31.59 2.85 -0.95
CA GLY A 179 32.08 4.23 -1.10
C GLY A 179 30.99 5.25 -1.45
N GLU A 180 29.75 4.80 -1.69
CA GLU A 180 28.58 5.67 -1.77
C GLU A 180 28.10 6.03 -0.35
N GLU A 181 27.80 7.30 -0.12
CA GLU A 181 27.18 7.72 1.12
C GLU A 181 25.68 7.44 1.06
N GLY A 182 25.14 6.79 2.10
CA GLY A 182 23.71 6.50 2.16
C GLY A 182 23.34 5.37 3.11
N TYR A 183 22.06 5.03 3.14
CA TYR A 183 21.51 3.93 3.91
C TYR A 183 20.41 3.24 3.11
N ALA A 184 20.40 1.91 3.13
CA ALA A 184 19.38 1.12 2.46
C ALA A 184 18.83 0.04 3.39
N ARG A 185 17.51 -0.13 3.37
CA ARG A 185 16.80 -1.17 4.10
C ARG A 185 15.42 -1.41 3.49
N SER A 186 14.93 -2.65 3.55
CA SER A 186 13.57 -3.03 3.14
C SER A 186 13.16 -2.39 1.80
N HIS A 187 14.01 -2.58 0.78
CA HIS A 187 13.79 -2.13 -0.60
C HIS A 187 13.71 -0.60 -0.78
N LEU A 188 14.09 0.19 0.22
CA LEU A 188 14.28 1.63 0.13
C LEU A 188 15.74 1.99 0.39
N ALA A 189 16.24 2.99 -0.33
CA ALA A 189 17.58 3.54 -0.13
C ALA A 189 17.57 5.06 -0.23
N TYR A 190 18.13 5.69 0.80
CA TYR A 190 18.51 7.09 0.77
C TYR A 190 20.01 7.17 0.44
N LEU A 191 20.34 7.91 -0.63
CA LEU A 191 21.70 8.15 -1.11
C LEU A 191 22.03 9.60 -0.84
N GLY A 192 23.16 9.89 -0.20
CA GLY A 192 23.59 11.23 0.16
C GLY A 192 23.80 11.44 1.67
N PRO A 193 24.21 12.66 2.07
CA PRO A 193 24.47 13.02 3.46
C PRO A 193 23.23 12.84 4.34
N HIS A 194 23.41 12.24 5.52
CA HIS A 194 22.32 12.02 6.47
C HIS A 194 22.85 11.76 7.89
N GLU A 195 22.03 12.07 8.91
CA GLU A 195 22.23 11.55 10.26
C GLU A 195 21.51 10.19 10.41
N ARG A 196 22.12 9.26 11.14
CA ARG A 196 21.45 8.02 11.56
C ARG A 196 21.23 8.00 13.05
N ARG A 197 19.97 7.86 13.44
CA ARG A 197 19.58 7.70 14.85
C ARG A 197 18.92 6.36 15.07
N ASN A 198 19.57 5.52 15.87
CA ASN A 198 19.07 4.21 16.24
C ASN A 198 18.51 4.27 17.66
N VAL A 199 17.29 3.80 17.84
CA VAL A 199 16.65 3.67 19.14
C VAL A 199 16.03 2.28 19.28
N THR A 200 15.81 1.87 20.52
CA THR A 200 15.02 0.67 20.83
C THR A 200 13.74 1.14 21.51
N VAL A 201 12.61 0.70 20.98
CA VAL A 201 11.26 0.99 21.46
C VAL A 201 10.65 -0.36 21.87
N ALA A 202 10.41 -0.55 23.17
CA ALA A 202 10.16 -1.86 23.75
C ALA A 202 11.20 -2.91 23.28
N ASP A 203 10.80 -3.91 22.50
CA ASP A 203 11.67 -4.97 21.95
C ASP A 203 12.02 -4.77 20.45
N GLU A 204 11.51 -3.72 19.80
CA GLU A 204 11.75 -3.41 18.38
C GLU A 204 12.86 -2.35 18.22
N ARG A 205 13.70 -2.50 17.19
CA ARG A 205 14.70 -1.48 16.82
C ARG A 205 14.11 -0.50 15.81
N ALA A 206 14.12 0.79 16.10
CA ALA A 206 13.81 1.82 15.12
C ALA A 206 15.08 2.54 14.65
N THR A 207 15.28 2.60 13.32
CA THR A 207 16.37 3.35 12.68
C THR A 207 15.79 4.53 11.91
N PHE A 208 16.13 5.74 12.33
CA PHE A 208 15.81 6.97 11.60
C PHE A 208 17.01 7.36 10.73
N VAL A 209 16.74 7.60 9.46
CA VAL A 209 17.67 8.14 8.46
C VAL A 209 17.20 9.56 8.16
N LEU A 210 17.89 10.54 8.76
CA LEU A 210 17.52 11.95 8.72
C LEU A 210 18.30 12.62 7.60
N GLY A 211 17.66 12.78 6.44
CA GLY A 211 18.21 13.53 5.31
C GLY A 211 18.04 15.04 5.46
N ASP A 212 17.15 15.47 6.35
CA ASP A 212 17.03 16.85 6.82
C ASP A 212 17.85 17.02 8.12
N GLU A 213 18.72 18.02 8.16
CA GLU A 213 19.59 18.30 9.32
C GLU A 213 18.84 18.92 10.50
N ASP A 214 17.68 19.52 10.26
CA ASP A 214 16.85 20.15 11.28
C ASP A 214 15.77 19.22 11.85
N ALA A 215 15.63 18.00 11.30
CA ALA A 215 14.60 17.05 11.74
C ALA A 215 14.84 16.53 13.17
N ASP A 216 13.84 16.69 14.05
CA ASP A 216 13.85 16.14 15.41
C ASP A 216 12.90 14.93 15.53
N PRO A 217 13.43 13.70 15.67
CA PRO A 217 12.61 12.49 15.79
C PRO A 217 12.03 12.27 17.19
N THR A 218 12.21 13.19 18.15
CA THR A 218 11.83 12.96 19.56
C THR A 218 10.35 12.57 19.72
N ARG A 219 9.43 13.32 19.11
CA ARG A 219 7.98 13.03 19.20
C ARG A 219 7.60 11.71 18.53
N ALA A 220 8.19 11.42 17.37
CA ALA A 220 8.03 10.15 16.67
C ALA A 220 8.55 8.95 17.47
N ILE A 221 9.69 9.11 18.16
CA ILE A 221 10.25 8.07 19.04
C ILE A 221 9.32 7.80 20.23
N GLU A 222 8.71 8.83 20.82
CA GLU A 222 7.72 8.69 21.89
C GLU A 222 6.48 7.95 21.42
N PHE A 223 5.93 8.34 20.27
CA PHE A 223 4.80 7.62 19.64
C PHE A 223 5.13 6.14 19.42
N LEU A 224 6.30 5.82 18.86
CA LEU A 224 6.71 4.43 18.63
C LEU A 224 6.82 3.60 19.91
N ARG A 225 7.13 4.23 21.07
CA ARG A 225 7.11 3.54 22.37
C ARG A 225 5.68 3.20 22.77
N THR A 226 4.79 4.17 22.79
CA THR A 226 3.37 3.96 23.11
C THR A 226 2.75 2.93 22.17
N ALA A 227 3.00 3.07 20.87
CA ALA A 227 2.40 2.21 19.86
C ALA A 227 2.88 0.76 19.93
N ASN A 228 4.16 0.52 20.28
CA ASN A 228 4.66 -0.84 20.52
C ASN A 228 4.10 -1.46 21.80
N GLU A 229 3.85 -0.64 22.83
CA GLU A 229 3.34 -1.12 24.12
C GLU A 229 1.82 -1.39 24.09
N HIS A 230 1.05 -0.58 23.35
CA HIS A 230 -0.41 -0.53 23.46
C HIS A 230 -1.16 -0.83 22.15
N PHE A 231 -0.57 -0.53 20.99
CA PHE A 231 -1.24 -0.59 19.68
C PHE A 231 -0.79 -1.81 18.83
N ASP A 232 -0.61 -2.97 19.46
CA ASP A 232 -0.24 -4.24 18.83
C ASP A 232 -1.37 -4.95 18.03
N PHE A 233 -1.20 -5.13 16.73
CA PHE A 233 -2.09 -5.99 15.91
C PHE A 233 -1.75 -7.49 16.02
N GLY A 234 -0.98 -7.90 17.03
CA GLY A 234 -0.38 -9.23 17.14
C GLY A 234 0.72 -9.46 16.10
N ILE A 235 1.23 -8.39 15.48
CA ILE A 235 2.23 -8.44 14.41
C ILE A 235 3.48 -7.73 14.92
N ARG A 236 4.51 -8.53 15.22
CA ARG A 236 5.79 -8.03 15.70
C ARG A 236 6.81 -7.95 14.58
N ARG A 237 7.61 -6.89 14.61
CA ARG A 237 8.76 -6.67 13.73
C ARG A 237 10.02 -6.58 14.57
N ASP A 238 11.13 -7.08 14.04
CA ASP A 238 12.43 -6.96 14.69
C ASP A 238 13.03 -5.55 14.55
N ALA A 239 12.62 -4.84 13.50
CA ALA A 239 13.05 -3.48 13.24
C ALA A 239 12.10 -2.72 12.30
N VAL A 240 12.04 -1.41 12.48
CA VAL A 240 11.46 -0.44 11.54
C VAL A 240 12.51 0.56 11.09
N THR A 241 12.46 1.00 9.83
CA THR A 241 13.34 2.07 9.31
C THR A 241 12.49 3.24 8.80
N VAL A 242 12.81 4.45 9.24
CA VAL A 242 12.14 5.68 8.82
C VAL A 242 13.13 6.53 8.03
N PHE A 243 12.82 6.83 6.78
CA PHE A 243 13.57 7.78 5.95
C PHE A 243 12.88 9.14 6.01
N VAL A 244 13.56 10.15 6.57
CA VAL A 244 13.04 11.51 6.69
C VAL A 244 13.68 12.34 5.60
N LEU A 245 12.89 12.68 4.60
CA LEU A 245 13.35 13.37 3.40
C LEU A 245 13.34 14.88 3.64
N PRO A 246 14.34 15.63 3.14
CA PRO A 246 14.37 17.08 3.18
C PRO A 246 13.42 17.66 2.12
N LEU A 247 12.13 17.37 2.27
CA LEU A 247 11.03 17.85 1.44
C LEU A 247 10.13 18.74 2.30
N THR A 248 9.71 19.87 1.72
CA THR A 248 8.73 20.75 2.36
C THR A 248 7.32 20.17 2.27
N ALA A 249 6.42 20.59 3.17
CA ALA A 249 5.01 20.16 3.13
C ALA A 249 4.33 20.45 1.78
N ALA A 250 4.69 21.55 1.12
CA ALA A 250 4.17 21.91 -0.21
C ALA A 250 4.60 20.93 -1.30
N GLU A 251 5.77 20.29 -1.16
CA GLU A 251 6.27 19.30 -2.11
C GLU A 251 5.62 17.92 -1.90
N THR A 252 5.04 17.69 -0.73
CA THR A 252 4.42 16.41 -0.36
C THR A 252 2.90 16.40 -0.46
N GLU A 253 2.23 17.51 -0.78
CA GLU A 253 0.75 17.68 -0.75
C GLU A 253 -0.09 16.55 -1.40
N ASN A 254 0.46 15.79 -2.35
CA ASN A 254 -0.25 14.72 -3.05
C ASN A 254 0.25 13.30 -2.73
N ILE A 255 1.46 13.17 -2.18
CA ILE A 255 2.06 11.91 -1.71
C ILE A 255 2.96 12.29 -0.54
N GLU A 256 2.52 11.95 0.66
CA GLU A 256 3.22 12.39 1.87
C GLU A 256 4.19 11.33 2.39
N ALA A 257 3.99 10.07 1.99
CA ALA A 257 4.80 8.94 2.38
C ALA A 257 4.54 7.68 1.54
N ALA A 258 5.37 6.66 1.76
CA ALA A 258 5.05 5.29 1.40
C ALA A 258 5.80 4.28 2.29
N THR A 259 5.14 3.17 2.60
CA THR A 259 5.71 2.02 3.31
C THR A 259 6.03 0.86 2.36
N ILE A 260 7.20 0.26 2.53
CA ILE A 260 7.64 -0.96 1.88
C ILE A 260 8.23 -1.91 2.94
N ASP A 261 7.55 -3.04 3.16
CA ASP A 261 7.91 -4.02 4.20
C ASP A 261 8.00 -3.35 5.59
N SER A 262 9.17 -3.26 6.19
CA SER A 262 9.37 -2.65 7.51
C SER A 262 10.05 -1.27 7.43
N ALA A 263 10.03 -0.61 6.27
CA ALA A 263 10.56 0.73 6.11
C ALA A 263 9.56 1.66 5.43
N PHE A 264 9.61 2.93 5.79
CA PHE A 264 8.80 3.95 5.12
C PHE A 264 9.58 5.25 5.02
N TRP A 265 9.17 6.11 4.11
CA TRP A 265 9.69 7.48 4.00
C TRP A 265 8.59 8.50 4.31
N ILE A 266 8.98 9.63 4.87
CA ILE A 266 8.11 10.80 5.12
C ILE A 266 8.84 12.08 4.72
N GLY A 267 8.10 13.15 4.42
CA GLY A 267 8.66 14.51 4.40
C GLY A 267 9.11 14.98 5.78
N ALA A 268 9.92 16.04 5.84
CA ALA A 268 10.52 16.52 7.08
C ALA A 268 9.47 16.89 8.15
N SER A 269 8.38 17.55 7.77
CA SER A 269 7.29 17.91 8.69
C SER A 269 6.49 16.70 9.20
N GLY A 270 6.52 15.58 8.48
CA GLY A 270 5.78 14.37 8.88
C GLY A 270 6.28 13.79 10.21
N ILE A 271 7.52 14.10 10.62
CA ILE A 271 8.14 13.57 11.84
C ILE A 271 7.65 14.25 13.12
N GLU A 272 6.97 15.39 12.98
CA GLU A 272 6.54 16.23 14.10
C GLU A 272 5.30 15.66 14.81
N LEU A 273 4.43 14.91 14.10
CA LEU A 273 3.19 14.33 14.62
C LEU A 273 2.31 15.38 15.36
N ASP A 274 2.04 16.51 14.71
CA ASP A 274 1.30 17.63 15.33
C ASP A 274 -0.23 17.53 15.26
N GLU A 275 -0.76 16.64 14.42
CA GLU A 275 -2.20 16.46 14.22
C GLU A 275 -2.63 15.00 14.13
N THR A 276 -3.92 14.74 14.35
CA THR A 276 -4.45 13.38 14.34
C THR A 276 -4.29 12.71 12.97
N GLY A 277 -4.29 13.48 11.89
CA GLY A 277 -3.97 12.99 10.54
C GLY A 277 -2.48 12.78 10.26
N ALA A 278 -1.62 12.67 11.28
CA ALA A 278 -0.18 12.55 11.09
C ALA A 278 0.20 11.33 10.24
N VAL A 279 0.83 11.62 9.10
CA VAL A 279 1.35 10.64 8.13
C VAL A 279 2.22 9.59 8.80
N PHE A 280 3.04 9.97 9.79
CA PHE A 280 3.88 9.02 10.51
C PHE A 280 3.07 7.90 11.19
N ALA A 281 1.92 8.23 11.80
CA ALA A 281 1.07 7.24 12.46
C ALA A 281 0.35 6.36 11.42
N HIS A 282 -0.03 6.91 10.26
CA HIS A 282 -0.56 6.16 9.12
C HIS A 282 0.44 5.12 8.60
N GLU A 283 1.66 5.55 8.31
CA GLU A 283 2.71 4.66 7.82
C GLU A 283 3.13 3.62 8.86
N TYR A 284 3.12 3.98 10.15
CA TYR A 284 3.33 2.99 11.21
C TYR A 284 2.33 1.82 11.11
N VAL A 285 1.04 2.10 10.85
CA VAL A 285 0.03 1.04 10.67
C VAL A 285 0.35 0.17 9.45
N HIS A 286 0.85 0.75 8.35
CA HIS A 286 1.32 -0.02 7.19
C HIS A 286 2.48 -0.95 7.54
N THR A 287 3.38 -0.58 8.45
CA THR A 287 4.44 -1.52 8.91
C THR A 287 3.88 -2.71 9.70
N ARG A 288 2.65 -2.61 10.21
CA ARG A 288 1.98 -3.70 10.94
C ARG A 288 1.12 -4.52 10.01
N LEU A 289 0.21 -3.91 9.29
CA LEU A 289 -0.82 -4.60 8.50
C LEU A 289 -0.42 -4.84 7.04
N GLU A 290 0.60 -4.16 6.53
CA GLU A 290 1.02 -4.15 5.12
C GLU A 290 -0.19 -4.04 4.17
N THR A 291 -0.16 -4.76 3.04
CA THR A 291 -1.33 -4.97 2.21
C THR A 291 -2.26 -5.98 2.87
N ILE A 292 -3.31 -5.50 3.53
CA ILE A 292 -4.29 -6.37 4.19
C ILE A 292 -5.47 -6.73 3.30
N GLY A 293 -5.73 -6.00 2.21
CA GLY A 293 -6.84 -6.26 1.28
C GLY A 293 -6.42 -6.40 -0.18
N ARG A 294 -7.03 -7.32 -0.92
CA ARG A 294 -6.82 -7.54 -2.36
C ARG A 294 -8.14 -7.54 -3.13
N GLY A 295 -8.07 -7.36 -4.44
CA GLY A 295 -9.25 -7.36 -5.31
C GLY A 295 -10.24 -6.26 -4.92
N ASP A 296 -11.49 -6.63 -4.70
CA ASP A 296 -12.55 -5.73 -4.21
C ASP A 296 -12.43 -5.37 -2.70
N ALA A 297 -11.45 -5.94 -1.97
CA ALA A 297 -11.07 -5.49 -0.61
C ALA A 297 -9.87 -4.54 -0.57
N THR A 298 -9.32 -4.11 -1.71
CA THR A 298 -8.09 -3.28 -1.73
C THR A 298 -8.21 -1.99 -0.91
N TRP A 299 -9.42 -1.41 -0.83
CA TRP A 299 -9.70 -0.23 -0.01
C TRP A 299 -9.41 -0.42 1.49
N VAL A 300 -9.47 -1.65 2.00
CA VAL A 300 -9.26 -1.95 3.44
C VAL A 300 -7.83 -1.60 3.86
N THR A 301 -6.85 -1.70 2.95
CA THR A 301 -5.44 -1.37 3.23
C THR A 301 -5.28 0.09 3.66
N GLU A 302 -5.66 1.04 2.81
CA GLU A 302 -5.54 2.47 3.13
C GLU A 302 -6.55 2.92 4.19
N ALA A 303 -7.77 2.39 4.15
CA ALA A 303 -8.79 2.70 5.15
C ALA A 303 -8.35 2.33 6.57
N SER A 304 -7.67 1.19 6.74
CA SER A 304 -7.20 0.74 8.05
C SER A 304 -6.04 1.60 8.54
N ALA A 305 -5.09 1.93 7.66
CA ALA A 305 -4.00 2.83 7.99
C ALA A 305 -4.50 4.24 8.37
N GLU A 306 -5.47 4.76 7.62
CA GLU A 306 -6.06 6.08 7.87
C GLU A 306 -6.85 6.11 9.18
N TYR A 307 -7.71 5.10 9.42
CA TYR A 307 -8.51 5.04 10.64
C TYR A 307 -7.64 4.81 11.89
N TYR A 308 -6.78 3.79 11.88
CA TYR A 308 -5.95 3.48 13.03
C TYR A 308 -4.82 4.47 13.24
N GLY A 309 -4.25 5.05 12.19
CA GLY A 309 -3.27 6.13 12.30
C GLY A 309 -3.84 7.29 13.10
N ARG A 310 -5.05 7.75 12.72
CA ARG A 310 -5.78 8.79 13.46
C ARG A 310 -6.14 8.39 14.89
N LEU A 311 -6.62 7.17 15.08
CA LEU A 311 -7.03 6.66 16.39
C LEU A 311 -5.82 6.58 17.34
N PHE A 312 -4.69 6.08 16.88
CA PHE A 312 -3.48 5.92 17.66
C PHE A 312 -2.82 7.26 17.95
N ALA A 313 -2.80 8.19 16.99
CA ALA A 313 -2.34 9.56 17.23
C ALA A 313 -3.18 10.21 18.34
N LEU A 314 -4.51 10.14 18.26
CA LEU A 314 -5.40 10.68 19.30
C LEU A 314 -5.14 10.05 20.68
N ASN A 315 -5.03 8.71 20.76
CA ASN A 315 -4.81 8.00 22.02
C ASN A 315 -3.38 8.20 22.59
N ASP A 316 -2.43 8.63 21.76
CA ASP A 316 -1.08 9.06 22.17
C ASP A 316 -1.02 10.57 22.51
N GLY A 317 -2.17 11.25 22.61
CA GLY A 317 -2.27 12.66 22.96
C GLY A 317 -1.93 13.64 21.84
N VAL A 318 -2.00 13.21 20.57
CA VAL A 318 -1.84 14.09 19.41
C VAL A 318 -3.16 14.72 19.00
N GLY A 319 -3.16 16.04 18.80
CA GLY A 319 -4.30 16.80 18.29
C GLY A 319 -5.48 16.83 19.26
N THR A 320 -6.70 16.93 18.73
CA THR A 320 -7.92 17.06 19.54
C THR A 320 -9.00 16.09 19.09
N TYR A 321 -9.95 15.77 19.96
CA TYR A 321 -11.08 14.91 19.61
C TYR A 321 -11.93 15.49 18.47
N ASP A 322 -12.14 16.80 18.45
CA ASP A 322 -12.91 17.45 17.37
C ASP A 322 -12.15 17.41 16.03
N SER A 323 -10.82 17.59 16.01
CA SER A 323 -10.04 17.45 14.77
C SER A 323 -9.97 16.00 14.29
N PHE A 324 -9.91 15.03 15.21
CA PHE A 324 -10.05 13.61 14.91
C PHE A 324 -11.39 13.29 14.22
N LEU A 325 -12.51 13.72 14.82
CA LEU A 325 -13.83 13.48 14.25
C LEU A 325 -13.99 14.16 12.88
N GLU A 326 -13.50 15.39 12.73
CA GLU A 326 -13.55 16.09 11.45
C GLU A 326 -12.71 15.38 10.38
N GLY A 327 -11.53 14.89 10.74
CA GLY A 327 -10.68 14.10 9.85
C GLY A 327 -11.32 12.80 9.35
N LEU A 328 -12.18 12.16 10.15
CA LEU A 328 -12.92 10.97 9.75
C LEU A 328 -14.21 11.27 8.97
N ARG A 329 -14.69 12.52 8.93
CA ARG A 329 -15.96 12.86 8.29
C ARG A 329 -15.86 12.90 6.77
N ALA A 330 -16.15 11.77 6.14
CA ALA A 330 -16.29 11.59 4.70
C ALA A 330 -17.61 12.15 4.09
N SER A 331 -18.13 13.26 4.60
CA SER A 331 -19.43 13.86 4.23
C SER A 331 -19.55 14.20 2.74
N GLN A 332 -18.42 14.41 2.06
CA GLN A 332 -18.32 14.65 0.63
C GLN A 332 -18.72 13.43 -0.22
N TYR A 333 -18.71 12.21 0.33
CA TYR A 333 -19.11 10.97 -0.34
C TYR A 333 -20.50 10.47 0.09
N ALA A 334 -21.34 11.34 0.66
CA ALA A 334 -22.75 11.03 0.84
C ALA A 334 -23.45 10.78 -0.52
N PRO A 335 -24.49 9.93 -0.59
CA PRO A 335 -25.12 9.47 -1.85
C PRO A 335 -25.45 10.56 -2.88
N ASP A 336 -25.87 11.74 -2.42
CA ASP A 336 -26.27 12.85 -3.30
C ASP A 336 -25.13 13.83 -3.67
N ARG A 337 -23.91 13.59 -3.18
CA ARG A 337 -22.76 14.50 -3.38
C ARG A 337 -21.72 13.93 -4.34
N ARG A 338 -21.21 12.74 -4.04
CA ARG A 338 -20.24 12.03 -4.87
C ARG A 338 -20.39 10.54 -4.69
N VAL A 339 -20.89 9.88 -5.72
CA VAL A 339 -21.16 8.44 -5.72
C VAL A 339 -19.85 7.66 -5.74
N VAL A 340 -19.59 6.89 -4.68
CA VAL A 340 -18.43 6.01 -4.56
C VAL A 340 -18.84 4.68 -3.92
N VAL A 341 -18.37 3.57 -4.48
CA VAL A 341 -18.54 2.22 -3.93
C VAL A 341 -17.17 1.66 -3.58
N LEU A 342 -16.91 1.35 -2.29
CA LEU A 342 -15.57 0.95 -1.83
C LEU A 342 -15.06 -0.33 -2.51
N THR A 343 -15.97 -1.29 -2.75
CA THR A 343 -15.67 -2.56 -3.44
C THR A 343 -15.50 -2.43 -4.96
N ASP A 344 -15.74 -1.25 -5.54
CA ASP A 344 -15.52 -0.96 -6.96
C ASP A 344 -14.46 0.12 -7.13
N ALA A 345 -13.23 -0.31 -7.37
CA ALA A 345 -12.06 0.55 -7.48
C ALA A 345 -12.16 1.62 -8.57
N GLU A 346 -12.96 1.37 -9.60
CA GLU A 346 -13.14 2.35 -10.68
C GLU A 346 -13.94 3.58 -10.21
N THR A 347 -14.79 3.44 -9.19
CA THR A 347 -15.64 4.53 -8.71
C THR A 347 -14.89 5.58 -7.89
N TRP A 348 -13.75 5.22 -7.31
CA TRP A 348 -12.92 6.12 -6.51
C TRP A 348 -11.59 6.48 -7.17
N ARG A 349 -11.37 6.02 -8.41
CA ARG A 349 -10.23 6.45 -9.24
C ARG A 349 -10.22 7.98 -9.36
N GLY A 350 -9.08 8.61 -9.03
CA GLY A 350 -8.94 10.07 -9.03
C GLY A 350 -9.58 10.76 -7.81
N THR A 351 -9.87 10.02 -6.75
CA THR A 351 -10.37 10.54 -5.46
C THR A 351 -9.66 9.86 -4.30
N GLN A 352 -9.78 10.42 -3.10
CA GLN A 352 -9.26 9.84 -1.86
C GLN A 352 -10.28 8.96 -1.13
N ALA A 353 -11.34 8.49 -1.79
CA ALA A 353 -12.45 7.84 -1.08
C ALA A 353 -12.07 6.49 -0.42
N HIS A 354 -11.05 5.81 -0.93
CA HIS A 354 -10.51 4.60 -0.33
C HIS A 354 -9.78 4.87 1.00
N TYR A 355 -9.29 6.11 1.21
CA TYR A 355 -8.83 6.63 2.49
C TYR A 355 -10.03 7.17 3.28
N ASP A 356 -10.63 8.28 2.84
CA ASP A 356 -11.63 9.05 3.59
C ASP A 356 -12.89 8.23 3.93
N LYS A 357 -13.62 7.76 2.89
CA LYS A 357 -14.87 6.99 3.06
C LYS A 357 -14.55 5.63 3.67
N GLY A 358 -13.41 5.04 3.31
CA GLY A 358 -12.91 3.81 3.90
C GLY A 358 -12.77 3.93 5.42
N ALA A 359 -11.97 4.88 5.91
CA ALA A 359 -11.73 5.12 7.32
C ALA A 359 -13.03 5.47 8.07
N HIS A 360 -13.91 6.27 7.46
CA HIS A 360 -15.22 6.57 8.01
C HIS A 360 -16.06 5.29 8.22
N VAL A 361 -16.10 4.41 7.22
CA VAL A 361 -16.82 3.14 7.30
C VAL A 361 -16.19 2.22 8.35
N LEU A 362 -14.86 2.17 8.46
CA LEU A 362 -14.17 1.36 9.47
C LEU A 362 -14.39 1.90 10.89
N ALA A 363 -14.40 3.21 11.09
CA ALA A 363 -14.73 3.83 12.38
C ALA A 363 -16.16 3.48 12.83
N ALA A 364 -17.12 3.58 11.90
CA ALA A 364 -18.50 3.19 12.18
C ALA A 364 -18.65 1.67 12.43
N LEU A 365 -17.87 0.85 11.71
CA LEU A 365 -17.83 -0.60 11.88
C LEU A 365 -17.25 -0.99 13.24
N ASP A 366 -16.14 -0.37 13.67
CA ASP A 366 -15.55 -0.65 15.00
C ASP A 366 -16.56 -0.36 16.12
N ALA A 367 -17.24 0.79 16.05
CA ALA A 367 -18.29 1.11 17.00
C ALA A 367 -19.46 0.12 16.96
N GLU A 368 -19.81 -0.41 15.79
CA GLU A 368 -20.87 -1.42 15.67
C GLU A 368 -20.43 -2.78 16.24
N ILE A 369 -19.19 -3.20 16.00
CA ILE A 369 -18.60 -4.40 16.60
C ILE A 369 -18.64 -4.29 18.12
N ARG A 370 -18.14 -3.18 18.68
CA ARG A 370 -18.16 -2.90 20.13
C ARG A 370 -19.57 -2.92 20.69
N ARG A 371 -20.54 -2.27 20.04
CA ARG A 371 -21.94 -2.26 20.49
C ARG A 371 -22.57 -3.65 20.55
N ARG A 372 -22.30 -4.48 19.55
CA ARG A 372 -22.97 -5.80 19.42
C ARG A 372 -22.31 -6.89 20.24
N THR A 373 -21.09 -6.64 20.69
CA THR A 373 -20.31 -7.56 21.52
C THR A 373 -20.16 -7.04 22.94
N ASP A 374 -20.92 -6.00 23.34
CA ASP A 374 -20.82 -5.34 24.65
C ASP A 374 -19.37 -4.93 25.02
N GLY A 375 -18.57 -4.60 24.01
CA GLY A 375 -17.15 -4.23 24.13
C GLY A 375 -16.18 -5.41 24.19
N GLU A 376 -16.65 -6.67 24.09
CA GLU A 376 -15.77 -7.86 24.07
C GLU A 376 -14.86 -7.92 22.84
N HIS A 377 -15.31 -7.35 21.71
CA HIS A 377 -14.53 -7.27 20.48
C HIS A 377 -14.46 -5.84 19.91
N THR A 378 -13.44 -5.63 19.10
CA THR A 378 -13.19 -4.43 18.31
C THR A 378 -12.86 -4.82 16.86
N LEU A 379 -12.83 -3.86 15.96
CA LEU A 379 -12.33 -4.06 14.59
C LEU A 379 -10.88 -4.57 14.58
N ARG A 380 -10.07 -4.26 15.61
CA ARG A 380 -8.67 -4.72 15.70
C ARG A 380 -8.59 -6.25 15.77
N ASP A 381 -9.58 -6.90 16.37
CA ASP A 381 -9.64 -8.37 16.46
C ASP A 381 -9.83 -9.04 15.08
N VAL A 382 -10.39 -8.32 14.10
CA VAL A 382 -10.53 -8.80 12.71
C VAL A 382 -9.17 -8.93 12.01
N PHE A 383 -8.20 -8.13 12.43
CA PHE A 383 -6.84 -8.11 11.88
C PHE A 383 -5.83 -8.88 12.74
N THR A 384 -6.13 -9.10 14.02
CA THR A 384 -5.16 -9.56 15.00
C THR A 384 -4.57 -10.93 14.65
N GLY A 385 -3.24 -11.01 14.62
CA GLY A 385 -2.50 -12.25 14.35
C GLY A 385 -2.61 -12.77 12.91
N ARG A 386 -3.16 -11.97 11.99
CA ARG A 386 -3.32 -12.34 10.59
C ARG A 386 -2.03 -12.04 9.81
N THR A 387 -1.47 -13.06 9.17
CA THR A 387 -0.27 -12.94 8.30
C THR A 387 -0.60 -12.91 6.81
N GLU A 388 -1.86 -13.16 6.44
CA GLU A 388 -2.31 -13.18 5.04
C GLU A 388 -3.32 -12.07 4.78
N SER A 389 -3.21 -11.42 3.61
CA SER A 389 -4.21 -10.46 3.13
C SER A 389 -5.58 -11.14 2.94
N PHE A 390 -6.66 -10.37 3.09
CA PHE A 390 -7.97 -10.76 2.58
C PHE A 390 -7.92 -10.82 1.05
N GLU A 391 -8.16 -12.00 0.48
CA GLU A 391 -8.14 -12.19 -0.98
C GLU A 391 -9.16 -11.31 -1.71
N ASN A 392 -10.27 -10.99 -1.05
CA ASN A 392 -11.40 -10.23 -1.56
C ASN A 392 -12.30 -9.75 -0.41
N TYR A 393 -13.30 -8.93 -0.74
CA TYR A 393 -14.27 -8.36 0.19
C TYR A 393 -15.04 -9.42 0.96
N ARG A 394 -15.38 -10.53 0.30
CA ARG A 394 -16.09 -11.64 0.96
C ARG A 394 -15.26 -12.24 2.11
N ALA A 395 -13.95 -12.37 1.94
CA ALA A 395 -13.06 -12.84 2.99
C ALA A 395 -13.03 -11.87 4.18
N PHE A 396 -12.93 -10.56 3.94
CA PHE A 396 -13.00 -9.53 4.98
C PHE A 396 -14.35 -9.56 5.73
N ARG A 397 -15.47 -9.56 4.99
CA ARG A 397 -16.82 -9.68 5.56
C ARG A 397 -16.97 -10.93 6.42
N THR A 398 -16.42 -12.06 5.98
CA THR A 398 -16.49 -13.32 6.73
C THR A 398 -15.72 -13.20 8.05
N ALA A 399 -14.52 -12.63 8.04
CA ALA A 399 -13.74 -12.43 9.27
C ALA A 399 -14.46 -11.53 10.29
N VAL A 400 -15.12 -10.46 9.85
CA VAL A 400 -15.95 -9.60 10.73
C VAL A 400 -17.06 -10.41 11.41
N ILE A 401 -17.74 -11.27 10.65
CA ILE A 401 -18.82 -12.12 11.18
C ILE A 401 -18.27 -13.17 12.13
N GLU A 402 -17.13 -13.78 11.82
CA GLU A 402 -16.49 -14.79 12.66
C GLU A 402 -16.07 -14.22 14.02
N VAL A 403 -15.47 -13.02 14.03
CA VAL A 403 -15.07 -12.32 15.27
C VAL A 403 -16.29 -12.00 16.14
N THR A 404 -17.38 -11.56 15.53
CA THR A 404 -18.54 -11.07 16.29
C THR A 404 -19.60 -12.13 16.57
N GLY A 405 -19.61 -13.24 15.83
CA GLY A 405 -20.69 -14.22 15.85
C GLY A 405 -22.02 -13.70 15.30
N ASP A 406 -22.05 -12.54 14.62
CA ASP A 406 -23.28 -11.89 14.14
C ASP A 406 -23.31 -11.72 12.61
N GLU A 407 -24.08 -12.58 11.94
CA GLU A 407 -24.28 -12.53 10.48
C GLU A 407 -24.89 -11.19 10.00
N SER A 408 -25.65 -10.49 10.84
CA SER A 408 -26.30 -9.24 10.44
C SER A 408 -25.32 -8.06 10.31
N LEU A 409 -24.11 -8.17 10.88
CA LEU A 409 -23.00 -7.26 10.56
C LEU A 409 -22.54 -7.41 9.11
N GLY A 410 -22.65 -8.60 8.54
CA GLY A 410 -22.41 -8.83 7.12
C GLY A 410 -23.31 -7.97 6.24
N ALA A 411 -24.61 -7.95 6.51
CA ALA A 411 -25.57 -7.13 5.76
C ALA A 411 -25.36 -5.62 5.98
N TRP A 412 -24.94 -5.23 7.20
CA TRP A 412 -24.55 -3.85 7.49
C TRP A 412 -23.35 -3.44 6.63
N LEU A 413 -22.32 -4.28 6.57
CA LEU A 413 -21.12 -4.02 5.79
C LEU A 413 -21.41 -4.02 4.28
N ASP A 414 -22.28 -4.92 3.81
CA ASP A 414 -22.72 -4.98 2.41
C ASP A 414 -23.30 -3.62 2.00
N ARG A 415 -24.15 -3.02 2.86
CA ARG A 415 -24.74 -1.70 2.60
C ARG A 415 -23.67 -0.62 2.40
N TYR A 416 -22.63 -0.55 3.23
CA TYR A 416 -21.70 0.59 3.22
C TYR A 416 -20.46 0.37 2.35
N ALA A 417 -20.10 -0.88 2.06
CA ALA A 417 -18.96 -1.22 1.20
C ALA A 417 -19.35 -1.48 -0.26
N THR A 418 -20.58 -1.96 -0.53
CA THR A 418 -21.05 -2.32 -1.88
C THR A 418 -22.03 -1.33 -2.49
N THR A 419 -22.36 -0.26 -1.77
CA THR A 419 -23.20 0.84 -2.26
C THR A 419 -22.56 2.20 -1.98
N ASP A 420 -23.20 3.27 -2.44
CA ASP A 420 -22.79 4.65 -2.20
C ASP A 420 -23.20 5.19 -0.82
N ALA A 421 -23.95 4.42 -0.03
CA ALA A 421 -24.32 4.80 1.32
C ALA A 421 -23.10 5.12 2.20
N LEU A 422 -23.30 6.06 3.12
CA LEU A 422 -22.34 6.43 4.17
C LEU A 422 -23.01 6.16 5.54
N PRO A 423 -22.38 5.42 6.45
CA PRO A 423 -22.95 5.19 7.77
C PRO A 423 -22.90 6.49 8.60
N PRO A 424 -23.74 6.64 9.64
CA PRO A 424 -23.52 7.71 10.60
C PRO A 424 -22.20 7.47 11.35
N LEU A 425 -21.35 8.51 11.43
CA LEU A 425 -20.12 8.46 12.22
C LEU A 425 -20.47 8.49 13.72
N PRO A 426 -19.92 7.59 14.55
CA PRO A 426 -20.08 7.66 16.00
C PRO A 426 -19.46 8.96 16.55
N GLU A 427 -20.17 9.65 17.45
CA GLU A 427 -19.65 10.87 18.10
C GLU A 427 -19.34 10.66 19.60
N ASP A 428 -19.77 9.54 20.18
CA ASP A 428 -19.49 9.19 21.57
C ASP A 428 -18.02 8.74 21.71
N PRO A 429 -17.18 9.44 22.52
CA PRO A 429 -15.74 9.20 22.59
C PRO A 429 -15.38 7.79 23.07
N ARG A 430 -16.31 7.07 23.72
CA ARG A 430 -16.07 5.70 24.18
C ARG A 430 -15.72 4.71 23.07
N TYR A 431 -16.14 4.99 21.84
CA TYR A 431 -15.82 4.14 20.69
C TYR A 431 -14.42 4.38 20.15
N TYR A 432 -13.73 5.42 20.62
CA TYR A 432 -12.42 5.84 20.15
C TYR A 432 -11.33 5.70 21.21
N VAL A 433 -11.63 5.10 22.37
CA VAL A 433 -10.61 4.65 23.32
C VAL A 433 -10.03 3.33 22.80
N ALA A 434 -8.77 3.39 22.36
CA ALA A 434 -8.00 2.24 21.88
C ALA A 434 -7.23 1.55 23.02
N GLU A 435 -6.78 2.31 24.00
CA GLU A 435 -6.09 1.80 25.19
C GLU A 435 -6.63 2.51 26.45
N PRO A 436 -7.44 1.81 27.28
CA PRO A 436 -8.01 2.39 28.50
C PRO A 436 -6.99 2.86 29.53
N SER A 437 -5.74 2.38 29.49
CA SER A 437 -4.71 2.78 30.46
C SER A 437 -4.01 4.11 30.12
N LEU A 438 -4.20 4.66 28.92
CA LEU A 438 -3.58 5.92 28.51
C LEU A 438 -4.37 7.14 29.00
N ASP A 439 -3.65 8.24 29.17
CA ASP A 439 -4.13 9.57 29.59
C ASP A 439 -3.75 10.57 28.48
N PRO A 440 -4.51 10.61 27.37
CA PRO A 440 -4.14 11.39 26.19
C PRO A 440 -4.36 12.90 26.37
N ASP A 441 -5.20 13.33 27.33
CA ASP A 441 -5.39 14.75 27.62
C ASP A 441 -4.52 15.27 28.78
N GLY A 442 -3.82 14.37 29.48
CA GLY A 442 -2.80 14.70 30.46
C GLY A 442 -3.37 15.24 31.78
N ASP A 443 -4.65 14.97 32.06
CA ASP A 443 -5.33 15.48 33.26
C ASP A 443 -5.01 14.67 34.53
N GLY A 444 -4.28 13.56 34.38
CA GLY A 444 -3.86 12.64 35.43
C GLY A 444 -4.83 11.47 35.65
N MET A 445 -5.85 11.31 34.81
CA MET A 445 -6.83 10.23 34.84
C MET A 445 -6.76 9.43 33.54
N ALA A 446 -6.66 8.10 33.64
CA ALA A 446 -6.65 7.25 32.44
C ALA A 446 -8.05 7.18 31.81
N SER A 447 -8.08 7.09 30.48
CA SER A 447 -9.28 7.03 29.62
C SER A 447 -10.35 6.08 30.14
N GLY A 448 -9.96 4.88 30.57
CA GLY A 448 -10.89 3.88 31.10
C GLY A 448 -11.57 4.32 32.39
N ALA A 449 -10.81 4.94 33.30
CA ALA A 449 -11.34 5.46 34.55
C ALA A 449 -12.25 6.67 34.31
N GLU A 450 -11.95 7.48 33.31
CA GLU A 450 -12.80 8.60 32.89
C GLU A 450 -14.14 8.12 32.34
N LEU A 451 -14.13 7.10 31.48
CA LEU A 451 -15.36 6.47 30.99
C LEU A 451 -16.20 5.87 32.13
N ASP A 452 -15.58 5.22 33.11
CA ASP A 452 -16.26 4.72 34.32
C ASP A 452 -16.87 5.84 35.17
N ALA A 453 -16.33 7.06 35.07
CA ALA A 453 -16.80 8.25 35.76
C ALA A 453 -17.71 9.15 34.90
N ASP A 454 -18.14 8.68 33.73
CA ASP A 454 -18.93 9.43 32.72
C ASP A 454 -18.25 10.76 32.28
N ARG A 455 -16.92 10.74 32.13
CA ARG A 455 -16.08 11.86 31.67
C ARG A 455 -15.52 11.64 30.28
N HIS A 456 -15.13 12.72 29.62
CA HIS A 456 -14.63 12.70 28.26
C HIS A 456 -13.11 12.43 28.23
N PRO A 457 -12.66 11.31 27.64
CA PRO A 457 -11.27 10.85 27.77
C PRO A 457 -10.22 11.57 26.91
N PHE A 458 -10.56 12.74 26.38
CA PHE A 458 -9.73 13.45 25.39
C PHE A 458 -9.87 14.97 25.51
N VAL A 459 -10.41 15.46 26.62
CA VAL A 459 -10.73 16.87 26.83
C VAL A 459 -10.40 17.22 28.27
N GLU A 460 -9.27 17.90 28.44
CA GLU A 460 -8.76 18.33 29.74
C GLU A 460 -9.85 19.07 30.55
N GLY A 461 -10.10 18.62 31.78
CA GLY A 461 -11.02 19.31 32.68
C GLY A 461 -12.51 19.05 32.41
N ALA A 462 -12.87 18.04 31.61
CA ALA A 462 -14.26 17.56 31.42
C ALA A 462 -14.95 17.07 32.72
N ALA A 463 -14.33 17.25 33.90
CA ALA A 463 -14.95 17.11 35.21
C ALA A 463 -16.21 17.99 35.42
N SER A 464 -16.52 18.96 34.55
CA SER A 464 -17.71 19.82 34.66
C SER A 464 -18.85 19.60 33.65
N GLU A 465 -18.67 18.85 32.56
CA GLU A 465 -19.72 18.56 31.57
C GLU A 465 -19.82 17.04 31.37
N ARG A 466 -20.94 16.42 31.80
CA ARG A 466 -21.15 14.97 31.63
C ARG A 466 -21.24 14.63 30.15
N LEU A 467 -20.76 13.45 29.75
CA LEU A 467 -20.88 12.92 28.38
C LEU A 467 -22.28 13.08 27.75
N ASP A 468 -23.34 13.06 28.58
CA ASP A 468 -24.74 13.22 28.19
C ASP A 468 -25.10 14.60 27.61
N GLU A 469 -24.35 15.67 27.88
CA GLU A 469 -24.66 17.01 27.36
C GLU A 469 -24.48 17.09 25.82
N ARG A 470 -23.63 16.24 25.22
CA ARG A 470 -23.51 16.10 23.75
C ARG A 470 -24.56 15.16 23.13
N ARG A 471 -25.15 14.22 23.90
CA ARG A 471 -26.23 13.32 23.41
C ARG A 471 -27.53 14.04 23.07
N THR A 472 -27.78 15.21 23.67
CA THR A 472 -29.11 15.86 23.60
C THR A 472 -29.25 16.84 22.43
N ALA A 473 -28.18 17.12 21.67
CA ALA A 473 -28.24 18.08 20.56
C ALA A 473 -28.69 17.48 19.22
N THR A 474 -28.62 16.16 19.04
CA THR A 474 -28.86 15.52 17.74
C THR A 474 -29.86 14.39 17.86
N GLY A 475 -31.16 14.73 17.94
CA GLY A 475 -32.18 13.69 18.01
C GLY A 475 -33.62 14.15 18.21
N THR A 476 -34.16 14.99 17.32
CA THR A 476 -35.61 14.98 17.02
C THR A 476 -35.86 15.58 15.63
N PRO A 477 -36.28 14.80 14.61
CA PRO A 477 -36.92 15.38 13.44
C PRO A 477 -38.29 15.89 13.89
N THR A 478 -38.44 17.21 14.00
CA THR A 478 -39.76 17.80 14.24
C THR A 478 -40.34 18.18 12.88
N ASP A 479 -41.39 17.49 12.48
CA ASP A 479 -42.28 17.89 11.40
C ASP A 479 -42.74 19.34 11.64
N ALA A 480 -42.50 20.22 10.67
CA ALA A 480 -43.20 21.49 10.57
C ALA A 480 -43.35 21.88 9.10
N ASP A 481 -44.55 21.67 8.59
CA ASP A 481 -45.07 22.22 7.35
C ASP A 481 -44.92 23.74 7.29
N GLY A 482 -44.46 24.22 6.13
CA GLY A 482 -44.97 25.42 5.45
C GLY A 482 -44.66 26.79 6.05
N GLU A 483 -43.79 27.54 5.39
CA GLU A 483 -44.21 28.81 4.76
C GLU A 483 -43.18 29.32 3.73
N THR A 484 -43.73 29.67 2.58
CA THR A 484 -43.07 30.21 1.39
C THR A 484 -42.45 31.58 1.69
N SER A 485 -41.21 31.82 1.24
CA SER A 485 -40.80 33.15 0.78
C SER A 485 -39.72 33.04 -0.28
N THR A 486 -40.11 33.47 -1.48
CA THR A 486 -39.28 33.81 -2.62
C THR A 486 -38.28 34.90 -2.27
N ASP A 487 -37.01 34.70 -2.60
CA ASP A 487 -36.28 35.76 -3.28
C ASP A 487 -35.19 35.18 -4.19
N ALA A 488 -35.09 35.76 -5.38
CA ALA A 488 -34.22 35.37 -6.46
C ALA A 488 -32.94 36.21 -6.42
N GLY A 489 -31.78 35.59 -6.62
CA GLY A 489 -30.56 36.34 -6.85
C GLY A 489 -29.31 35.49 -7.03
N GLY A 490 -28.81 35.44 -8.27
CA GLY A 490 -27.36 35.42 -8.53
C GLY A 490 -26.72 34.06 -8.65
N GLU A 491 -27.01 33.39 -9.76
CA GLU A 491 -26.23 32.30 -10.33
C GLU A 491 -24.83 32.80 -10.75
N THR A 492 -23.78 32.33 -10.08
CA THR A 492 -22.43 32.22 -10.65
C THR A 492 -21.75 30.97 -10.09
N THR A 493 -21.92 29.86 -10.82
CA THR A 493 -21.13 28.64 -10.73
C THR A 493 -19.69 28.93 -11.18
N PRO A 494 -18.65 28.61 -10.39
CA PRO A 494 -17.34 28.34 -10.96
C PRO A 494 -17.35 26.90 -11.51
N GLU A 495 -17.03 26.75 -12.80
CA GLU A 495 -16.72 25.45 -13.40
C GLU A 495 -15.64 24.73 -12.58
N PRO A 496 -15.79 23.41 -12.31
CA PRO A 496 -14.67 22.63 -11.81
C PRO A 496 -13.68 22.45 -12.97
N THR A 497 -12.51 23.05 -12.84
CA THR A 497 -11.36 22.73 -13.68
C THR A 497 -10.97 21.29 -13.38
N GLY A 498 -11.31 20.37 -14.29
CA GLY A 498 -10.82 19.01 -14.27
C GLY A 498 -9.30 19.01 -14.38
N THR A 499 -8.65 18.41 -13.40
CA THR A 499 -7.23 18.09 -13.48
C THR A 499 -7.13 16.57 -13.39
N GLU A 500 -6.69 15.96 -14.48
CA GLU A 500 -6.37 14.54 -14.56
C GLU A 500 -5.15 14.27 -13.65
N GLY A 501 -5.41 13.95 -12.38
CA GLY A 501 -4.41 13.47 -11.43
C GLY A 501 -4.31 11.95 -11.51
N GLN A 502 -3.33 11.44 -12.26
CA GLN A 502 -2.81 10.10 -12.03
C GLN A 502 -2.05 10.11 -10.71
N ALA A 503 -2.42 9.24 -9.77
CA ALA A 503 -1.63 8.99 -8.57
C ALA A 503 -0.42 8.09 -8.93
N PRO A 504 0.85 8.52 -8.75
CA PRO A 504 1.96 7.60 -8.52
C PRO A 504 1.97 7.19 -7.03
N GLY A 505 2.30 5.95 -6.68
CA GLY A 505 3.67 5.48 -6.39
C GLY A 505 3.88 5.65 -4.88
N PHE A 506 4.02 4.64 -4.02
CA PHE A 506 4.59 3.30 -4.10
C PHE A 506 3.77 2.42 -3.14
N GLY A 507 3.19 1.32 -3.63
CA GLY A 507 2.44 0.42 -2.74
C GLY A 507 1.42 -0.46 -3.44
N VAL A 508 0.82 0.00 -4.55
CA VAL A 508 -0.23 -0.75 -5.28
C VAL A 508 0.22 -1.26 -6.66
N VAL A 509 1.51 -1.15 -7.01
CA VAL A 509 2.02 -1.75 -8.27
C VAL A 509 2.30 -3.25 -8.08
N ALA A 510 1.26 -4.00 -7.75
CA ALA A 510 1.16 -5.42 -8.04
C ALA A 510 -0.33 -5.81 -8.06
N VAL A 511 -0.95 -5.75 -9.25
CA VAL A 511 -1.89 -6.78 -9.76
C VAL A 511 -2.51 -6.44 -11.14
N LEU A 512 -2.54 -5.20 -11.62
CA LEU A 512 -3.20 -4.90 -12.92
C LEU A 512 -2.29 -5.03 -14.15
N ALA A 513 -1.76 -6.24 -14.39
CA ALA A 513 -1.16 -6.60 -15.68
C ALA A 513 -1.52 -8.04 -16.09
N ALA A 514 -2.81 -8.31 -16.26
CA ALA A 514 -3.28 -9.45 -17.02
C ALA A 514 -4.65 -9.12 -17.62
N LEU A 515 -4.67 -8.53 -18.83
CA LEU A 515 -5.71 -8.68 -19.87
C LEU A 515 -5.56 -7.60 -20.97
N ALA A 516 -4.48 -7.64 -21.75
CA ALA A 516 -4.43 -6.96 -23.05
C ALA A 516 -3.32 -7.52 -23.96
N VAL A 517 -3.36 -8.82 -24.28
CA VAL A 517 -2.64 -9.34 -25.45
C VAL A 517 -3.57 -10.20 -26.28
N LEU A 518 -4.35 -9.53 -27.14
CA LEU A 518 -4.81 -10.11 -28.40
C LEU A 518 -5.19 -8.97 -29.35
N ALA A 519 -4.54 -8.99 -30.52
CA ALA A 519 -4.83 -8.23 -31.72
C ALA A 519 -4.19 -6.84 -31.87
N VAL A 520 -2.88 -6.78 -32.12
CA VAL A 520 -2.33 -5.87 -33.16
C VAL A 520 -1.16 -6.57 -33.86
N GLY A 521 -1.33 -6.91 -35.14
CA GLY A 521 -0.27 -7.59 -35.85
C GLY A 521 -0.49 -7.98 -37.32
N VAL A 522 -1.29 -7.25 -38.12
CA VAL A 522 -1.09 -7.26 -39.59
C VAL A 522 -1.51 -5.93 -40.20
N ARG A 523 -0.53 -5.07 -40.51
CA ARG A 523 -0.40 -4.43 -41.84
C ARG A 523 0.85 -3.54 -41.89
N ARG A 524 1.86 -3.98 -42.63
CA ARG A 524 2.83 -3.11 -43.29
C ARG A 524 2.82 -3.40 -44.79
N LYS A 525 3.06 -2.33 -45.55
CA LYS A 525 3.22 -2.18 -47.02
C LYS A 525 1.96 -1.86 -47.81
N LYS A 526 1.75 -0.58 -48.09
CA LYS A 526 2.49 0.09 -49.18
C LYS A 526 3.16 1.35 -48.65
#